data_AF-A0A7S2BCE8-F1
#
_entry.id   AF-A0A7S2BCE8-F1
#
_cell.length_a   1.000
_cell.length_b   1.000
_cell.length_c   1.000
_cell.angle_alpha   90.00
_cell.angle_beta   90.00
_cell.angle_gamma   90.00
#
_symmetry.space_group_name_H-M   'P 1'
#
loop_
_entity.id
_entity.type
_entity.pdbx_description
1 polymer ?
#
loop_
_entity_poly.entity_id
_entity_poly.type
_entity_poly.pdbx_seq_one_letter_code
_entity_poly.pdbx_strand_id
1 'polypeptide(L)'
;AYREQIDVGYLHHAFYSLLLIYLLHTHQTALFATCAIEELPTLLVGLFYLIGLQRLRLPIALTYFLTRVTYHVYATLISAYELNPFLHWCSIVILVQHVSWFSRFLAKGSIFSTHTLRNGDKPEQAADGADNKWRQLRAHFALVIMMIAGQAILHGCMTVGILWKCRQDPACALEWVSLVIVGHVLALGYTTSRLVRALRDTYTAHFIDTTIEDAGIIYNISWEDPAIERQALGIGEDDVILTISSAGCNVLDYLCNSPKCIVACDLNVAQLALLDLKLASLQVLPYSSFFALWAQSDVKVFDDNYSSALRPKLREARSS
;
A
#
# COMPACT_ATOMS: atom_id res chain seq x y z
N ALA A 1 -9.43 3.31 -7.47
CA ALA A 1 -8.74 2.21 -6.76
C ALA A 1 -9.51 0.87 -6.74
N TYR A 2 -10.85 0.83 -6.69
CA TYR A 2 -11.62 -0.43 -6.54
C TYR A 2 -11.72 -1.28 -7.83
N ARG A 3 -11.74 -0.65 -9.03
CA ARG A 3 -11.86 -1.35 -10.33
C ARG A 3 -10.71 -2.31 -10.64
N GLU A 4 -9.47 -1.99 -10.23
CA GLU A 4 -8.30 -2.84 -10.51
C GLU A 4 -8.21 -4.11 -9.64
N GLN A 5 -8.96 -4.21 -8.54
CA GLN A 5 -8.99 -5.42 -7.71
C GLN A 5 -10.01 -6.45 -8.22
N ILE A 6 -11.04 -6.00 -8.94
CA ILE A 6 -12.12 -6.85 -9.46
C ILE A 6 -11.63 -7.68 -10.66
N ASP A 7 -10.83 -7.12 -11.56
CA ASP A 7 -10.37 -7.81 -12.78
C ASP A 7 -9.41 -9.00 -12.50
N VAL A 8 -8.64 -8.95 -11.41
CA VAL A 8 -7.64 -9.98 -11.11
C VAL A 8 -8.27 -11.25 -10.53
N GLY A 9 -9.43 -11.11 -9.87
CA GLY A 9 -10.16 -12.24 -9.28
C GLY A 9 -10.82 -13.12 -10.35
N TYR A 10 -11.47 -12.52 -11.34
CA TYR A 10 -12.16 -13.29 -12.39
C TYR A 10 -11.21 -14.12 -13.25
N LEU A 11 -10.06 -13.55 -13.64
CA LEU A 11 -9.06 -14.27 -14.40
C LEU A 11 -8.50 -15.46 -13.59
N HIS A 12 -8.20 -15.24 -12.30
CA HIS A 12 -7.76 -16.31 -11.40
C HIS A 12 -8.78 -17.44 -11.30
N HIS A 13 -10.04 -17.12 -11.02
CA HIS A 13 -11.10 -18.11 -10.87
C HIS A 13 -11.40 -18.84 -12.19
N ALA A 14 -11.28 -18.16 -13.34
CA ALA A 14 -11.41 -18.80 -14.65
C ALA A 14 -10.28 -19.82 -14.91
N PHE A 15 -9.01 -19.43 -14.66
CA PHE A 15 -7.87 -20.34 -14.77
C PHE A 15 -7.96 -21.51 -13.78
N TYR A 16 -8.39 -21.24 -12.55
CA TYR A 16 -8.58 -22.25 -11.52
C TYR A 16 -9.69 -23.24 -11.90
N SER A 17 -10.80 -22.77 -12.46
CA SER A 17 -11.89 -23.63 -12.94
C SER A 17 -11.41 -24.57 -14.06
N LEU A 18 -10.60 -24.06 -15.00
CA LEU A 18 -9.99 -24.87 -16.06
C LEU A 18 -9.02 -25.91 -15.50
N LEU A 19 -8.22 -25.53 -14.49
CA LEU A 19 -7.32 -26.45 -13.80
C LEU A 19 -8.09 -27.57 -13.08
N LEU A 20 -9.19 -27.26 -12.39
CA LEU A 20 -10.02 -28.26 -11.72
C LEU A 20 -10.67 -29.24 -12.71
N ILE A 21 -11.15 -28.75 -13.85
CA ILE A 21 -11.70 -29.59 -14.93
C ILE A 21 -10.61 -30.51 -15.48
N TYR A 22 -9.40 -30.00 -15.68
CA TYR A 22 -8.26 -30.79 -16.12
C TYR A 22 -7.88 -31.88 -15.11
N LEU A 23 -7.73 -31.53 -13.82
CA LEU A 23 -7.38 -32.49 -12.76
C LEU A 23 -8.44 -33.60 -12.60
N LEU A 24 -9.72 -33.26 -12.77
CA LEU A 24 -10.82 -34.22 -12.77
C LEU A 24 -10.76 -35.14 -13.98
N HIS A 25 -10.48 -34.61 -15.17
CA HIS A 25 -10.34 -35.38 -16.41
C HIS A 25 -9.10 -36.30 -16.38
N THR A 26 -8.00 -35.88 -15.76
CA THR A 26 -6.79 -36.70 -15.65
C THR A 26 -6.78 -37.63 -14.43
N HIS A 27 -7.89 -37.77 -13.72
CA HIS A 27 -8.05 -38.59 -12.53
C HIS A 27 -7.02 -38.30 -11.41
N GLN A 28 -6.51 -37.07 -11.33
CA GLN A 28 -5.53 -36.65 -10.31
C GLN A 28 -6.25 -36.24 -9.01
N THR A 29 -6.90 -37.20 -8.36
CA THR A 29 -7.78 -36.99 -7.18
C THR A 29 -7.07 -36.38 -5.98
N ALA A 30 -5.78 -36.66 -5.77
CA ALA A 30 -4.99 -36.08 -4.68
C ALA A 30 -4.77 -34.56 -4.85
N LEU A 31 -4.47 -34.13 -6.09
CA LEU A 31 -4.29 -32.71 -6.44
C LEU A 31 -5.64 -31.97 -6.45
N PHE A 32 -6.70 -32.64 -6.87
CA PHE A 32 -8.07 -32.11 -6.81
C PHE A 32 -8.57 -31.92 -5.36
N ALA A 33 -8.31 -32.89 -4.47
CA ALA A 33 -8.74 -32.79 -3.07
C ALA A 33 -8.01 -31.68 -2.30
N THR A 34 -6.74 -31.44 -2.65
CA THR A 34 -5.93 -30.39 -2.02
C THR A 34 -6.34 -28.97 -2.45
N CYS A 35 -6.95 -28.81 -3.64
CA CYS A 35 -7.62 -27.57 -4.06
C CYS A 35 -8.77 -27.13 -3.13
N ALA A 36 -9.46 -28.06 -2.48
CA ALA A 36 -10.51 -27.71 -1.51
C ALA A 36 -9.94 -27.05 -0.25
N ILE A 37 -8.71 -27.42 0.13
CA ILE A 37 -8.00 -26.87 1.30
C ILE A 37 -7.53 -25.42 1.01
N GLU A 38 -7.19 -25.12 -0.24
CA GLU A 38 -6.81 -23.76 -0.68
C GLU A 38 -7.93 -22.72 -0.62
N GLU A 39 -9.18 -23.17 -0.66
CA GLU A 39 -10.36 -22.31 -0.54
C GLU A 39 -10.82 -22.08 0.89
N LEU A 40 -10.27 -22.83 1.86
CA LEU A 40 -10.56 -22.65 3.29
C LEU A 40 -10.38 -21.19 3.76
N PRO A 41 -9.32 -20.44 3.39
CA PRO A 41 -9.18 -19.03 3.73
C PRO A 41 -10.29 -18.15 3.14
N THR A 42 -10.71 -18.41 1.90
CA THR A 42 -11.80 -17.67 1.22
C THR A 42 -13.13 -17.92 1.94
N LEU A 43 -13.39 -19.18 2.32
CA LEU A 43 -14.55 -19.59 3.10
C LEU A 43 -14.57 -18.91 4.47
N LEU A 44 -13.43 -18.88 5.17
CA LEU A 44 -13.30 -18.20 6.45
C LEU A 44 -13.58 -16.70 6.33
N VAL A 45 -13.03 -16.02 5.32
CA VAL A 45 -13.32 -14.60 5.05
C VAL A 45 -14.82 -14.36 4.81
N GLY A 46 -15.45 -15.19 3.99
CA GLY A 46 -16.90 -15.11 3.73
C GLY A 46 -17.72 -15.31 4.99
N LEU A 47 -17.36 -16.29 5.82
CA LEU A 47 -18.04 -16.57 7.09
C LEU A 47 -17.88 -15.40 8.08
N PHE A 48 -16.68 -14.84 8.21
CA PHE A 48 -16.44 -13.69 9.09
C PHE A 48 -17.18 -12.42 8.63
N TYR A 49 -17.30 -12.22 7.33
CA TYR A 49 -18.12 -11.15 6.76
C TYR A 49 -19.59 -11.31 7.16
N LEU A 50 -20.14 -12.53 7.08
CA LEU A 50 -21.52 -12.83 7.48
C LEU A 50 -21.77 -12.64 8.99
N ILE A 51 -20.74 -12.84 9.82
CA ILE A 51 -20.81 -12.69 11.28
C ILE A 51 -20.51 -11.23 11.73
N GLY A 52 -20.17 -10.32 10.80
CA GLY A 52 -19.90 -8.91 11.11
C GLY A 52 -18.52 -8.65 11.74
N LEU A 53 -17.62 -9.63 11.76
CA LEU A 53 -16.27 -9.51 12.33
C LEU A 53 -15.30 -8.98 11.27
N GLN A 54 -15.06 -7.66 11.26
CA GLN A 54 -14.27 -7.00 10.22
C GLN A 54 -12.73 -6.99 10.44
N ARG A 55 -12.20 -7.56 11.53
CA ARG A 55 -10.84 -7.23 12.03
C ARG A 55 -9.90 -8.40 12.36
N LEU A 56 -9.70 -9.32 11.41
CA LEU A 56 -8.65 -10.35 11.49
C LEU A 56 -7.71 -10.28 10.29
N ARG A 57 -7.02 -9.16 10.08
CA ARG A 57 -6.20 -8.93 8.87
C ARG A 57 -4.97 -9.85 8.80
N LEU A 58 -4.24 -10.03 9.89
CA LEU A 58 -2.97 -10.75 9.89
C LEU A 58 -3.13 -12.29 9.95
N PRO A 59 -3.94 -12.87 10.85
CA PRO A 59 -4.06 -14.33 10.93
C PRO A 59 -4.71 -14.93 9.67
N ILE A 60 -5.70 -14.24 9.09
CA ILE A 60 -6.33 -14.68 7.83
C ILE A 60 -5.34 -14.59 6.68
N ALA A 61 -4.55 -13.51 6.58
CA ALA A 61 -3.52 -13.38 5.54
C ALA A 61 -2.42 -14.44 5.68
N LEU A 62 -2.01 -14.77 6.90
CA LEU A 62 -1.07 -15.85 7.19
C LEU A 62 -1.63 -17.19 6.74
N THR A 63 -2.87 -17.53 7.14
CA THR A 63 -3.54 -18.77 6.72
C THR A 63 -3.71 -18.84 5.20
N TYR A 64 -4.14 -17.74 4.58
CA TYR A 64 -4.28 -17.60 3.13
C TYR A 64 -2.97 -17.90 2.39
N PHE A 65 -1.86 -17.38 2.91
CA PHE A 65 -0.55 -17.54 2.31
C PHE A 65 0.04 -18.95 2.56
N LEU A 66 -0.04 -19.45 3.80
CA LEU A 66 0.49 -20.75 4.19
C LEU A 66 -0.17 -21.88 3.40
N THR A 67 -1.50 -21.86 3.21
CA THR A 67 -2.17 -22.91 2.46
C THR A 67 -1.86 -22.85 0.96
N ARG A 68 -1.91 -21.66 0.35
CA ARG A 68 -1.74 -21.48 -1.11
C ARG A 68 -0.28 -21.62 -1.56
N VAL A 69 0.69 -21.09 -0.81
CA VAL A 69 2.12 -21.27 -1.16
C VAL A 69 2.54 -22.72 -0.98
N THR A 70 2.15 -23.36 0.13
CA THR A 70 2.50 -24.77 0.37
C THR A 70 1.88 -25.67 -0.70
N TYR A 71 0.63 -25.43 -1.09
CA TYR A 71 -0.02 -26.15 -2.18
C TYR A 71 0.72 -25.98 -3.50
N HIS A 72 0.99 -24.75 -3.94
CA HIS A 72 1.62 -24.55 -5.25
C HIS A 72 3.07 -25.04 -5.28
N VAL A 73 3.79 -24.99 -4.15
CA VAL A 73 5.09 -25.66 -4.03
C VAL A 73 4.92 -27.16 -4.24
N TYR A 74 3.95 -27.79 -3.57
CA TYR A 74 3.66 -29.22 -3.69
C TYR A 74 3.21 -29.62 -5.11
N ALA A 75 2.30 -28.88 -5.73
CA ALA A 75 1.82 -29.11 -7.09
C ALA A 75 2.92 -28.90 -8.15
N THR A 76 3.81 -27.92 -7.96
CA THR A 76 4.97 -27.72 -8.84
C THR A 76 5.98 -28.87 -8.71
N LEU A 77 6.18 -29.40 -7.49
CA LEU A 77 7.04 -30.56 -7.25
C LEU A 77 6.47 -31.85 -7.85
N ILE A 78 5.17 -32.10 -7.71
CA ILE A 78 4.51 -33.27 -8.31
C ILE A 78 4.50 -33.17 -9.83
N SER A 79 4.15 -32.02 -10.40
CA SER A 79 4.17 -31.83 -11.86
C SER A 79 5.57 -31.97 -12.45
N ALA A 80 6.60 -31.50 -11.74
CA ALA A 80 8.00 -31.74 -12.09
C ALA A 80 8.36 -33.23 -12.01
N TYR A 81 7.84 -33.95 -11.00
CA TYR A 81 8.07 -35.38 -10.84
C TYR A 81 7.35 -36.21 -11.91
N GLU A 82 6.12 -35.87 -12.27
CA GLU A 82 5.33 -36.57 -13.31
C GLU A 82 5.67 -36.12 -14.74
N LEU A 83 6.63 -35.21 -14.92
CA LEU A 83 7.01 -34.64 -16.21
C LEU A 83 5.81 -34.05 -16.97
N ASN A 84 4.83 -33.47 -16.26
CA ASN A 84 3.63 -32.90 -16.86
C ASN A 84 3.84 -31.40 -17.14
N PRO A 85 4.10 -31.00 -18.40
CA PRO A 85 4.42 -29.60 -18.74
C PRO A 85 3.26 -28.64 -18.47
N PHE A 86 2.03 -29.07 -18.73
CA PHE A 86 0.84 -28.23 -18.55
C PHE A 86 0.64 -27.89 -17.07
N LEU A 87 0.65 -28.91 -16.21
CA LEU A 87 0.45 -28.75 -14.77
C LEU A 87 1.58 -27.93 -14.14
N HIS A 88 2.82 -28.11 -14.62
CA HIS A 88 3.99 -27.37 -14.15
C HIS A 88 3.88 -25.87 -14.44
N TRP A 89 3.54 -25.49 -15.66
CA TRP A 89 3.39 -24.08 -16.04
C TRP A 89 2.18 -23.41 -15.38
N CYS A 90 1.04 -24.11 -15.31
CA CYS A 90 -0.12 -23.61 -14.57
C CYS A 90 0.23 -23.33 -13.11
N SER A 91 0.94 -24.24 -12.44
CA SER A 91 1.33 -24.07 -11.04
C SER A 91 2.27 -22.88 -10.83
N ILE A 92 3.23 -22.65 -11.74
CA ILE A 92 4.14 -21.48 -11.69
C ILE A 92 3.39 -20.16 -11.86
N VAL A 93 2.50 -20.06 -12.85
CA VAL A 93 1.73 -18.83 -13.12
C VAL A 93 0.86 -18.48 -11.91
N ILE A 94 0.19 -19.47 -11.34
CA ILE A 94 -0.70 -19.26 -10.19
C ILE A 94 0.12 -18.93 -8.92
N LEU A 95 1.28 -19.57 -8.69
CA LEU A 95 2.18 -19.22 -7.59
C LEU A 95 2.63 -17.76 -7.65
N VAL A 96 3.04 -17.30 -8.83
CA VAL A 96 3.45 -15.90 -9.08
C VAL A 96 2.31 -14.93 -8.78
N GLN A 97 1.06 -15.29 -9.13
CA GLN A 97 -0.12 -14.48 -8.84
C GLN A 97 -0.35 -14.33 -7.32
N HIS A 98 -0.23 -15.41 -6.56
CA HIS A 98 -0.38 -15.39 -5.11
C HIS A 98 0.70 -14.56 -4.39
N VAL A 99 1.96 -14.67 -4.83
CA VAL A 99 3.05 -13.82 -4.32
C VAL A 99 2.77 -12.34 -4.62
N SER A 100 2.17 -12.04 -5.79
CA SER A 100 1.75 -10.68 -6.13
C SER A 100 0.62 -10.15 -5.23
N TRP A 101 -0.29 -11.00 -4.76
CA TRP A 101 -1.33 -10.58 -3.80
C TRP A 101 -0.75 -10.32 -2.41
N PHE A 102 0.18 -11.16 -1.97
CA PHE A 102 0.86 -10.99 -0.69
C PHE A 102 1.69 -9.70 -0.62
N SER A 103 2.46 -9.38 -1.67
CA SER A 103 3.22 -8.13 -1.73
C SER A 103 2.32 -6.88 -1.64
N ARG A 104 1.13 -6.90 -2.24
CA ARG A 104 0.12 -5.84 -2.11
C ARG A 104 -0.49 -5.76 -0.72
N PHE A 105 -0.64 -6.90 -0.02
CA PHE A 105 -1.09 -6.92 1.37
C PHE A 105 -0.05 -6.33 2.32
N LEU A 106 1.23 -6.70 2.14
CA LEU A 106 2.35 -6.13 2.91
C LEU A 106 2.47 -4.63 2.71
N ALA A 107 2.35 -4.15 1.47
CA ALA A 107 2.45 -2.73 1.13
C ALA A 107 1.35 -1.87 1.79
N LYS A 108 0.19 -2.45 2.14
CA LYS A 108 -0.92 -1.75 2.81
C LYS A 108 -0.78 -1.66 4.35
N GLY A 109 0.43 -1.81 4.90
CA GLY A 109 0.73 -1.50 6.31
C GLY A 109 0.13 -2.45 7.36
N SER A 110 -0.39 -3.62 6.99
CA SER A 110 -1.15 -4.48 7.92
C SER A 110 -0.30 -5.19 9.00
N ILE A 111 1.04 -5.19 8.90
CA ILE A 111 1.88 -5.97 9.82
C ILE A 111 2.34 -5.13 11.04
N PHE A 112 2.38 -3.80 10.93
CA PHE A 112 2.87 -2.92 12.00
C PHE A 112 2.16 -1.58 12.10
N SER A 113 0.88 -1.49 11.74
CA SER A 113 0.03 -0.39 12.22
C SER A 113 -0.16 -0.54 13.73
N THR A 114 0.86 -0.20 14.52
CA THR A 114 0.73 0.10 15.94
C THR A 114 -0.19 1.31 16.04
N HIS A 115 -1.48 1.01 16.16
CA HIS A 115 -2.49 1.94 16.63
C HIS A 115 -2.24 2.14 18.13
N THR A 116 -1.16 2.84 18.47
CA THR A 116 -0.99 3.36 19.82
C THR A 116 -1.99 4.51 19.94
N LEU A 117 -3.13 4.20 20.57
CA LEU A 117 -4.11 5.16 21.01
C LEU A 117 -3.39 6.32 21.71
N ARG A 118 -3.63 7.53 21.18
CA ARG A 118 -3.10 8.80 21.66
C ARG A 118 -3.57 9.04 23.09
N ASN A 119 -2.74 8.68 24.07
CA ASN A 119 -2.77 9.26 25.41
C ASN A 119 -1.45 10.00 25.65
N GLY A 120 -1.49 11.32 25.41
CA GLY A 120 -0.79 12.34 26.19
C GLY A 120 0.68 12.19 26.58
N ASP A 121 1.57 11.69 25.72
CA ASP A 121 3.00 11.62 26.06
C ASP A 121 3.90 12.64 25.35
N LYS A 122 4.97 12.96 26.09
CA LYS A 122 5.89 14.11 26.05
C LYS A 122 6.75 14.22 24.78
N PRO A 123 7.34 15.41 24.50
CA PRO A 123 8.16 15.70 23.31
C PRO A 123 9.47 14.90 23.16
N GLU A 124 9.81 13.96 24.05
CA GLU A 124 10.99 13.08 23.91
C GLU A 124 10.82 11.98 22.84
N GLN A 125 9.60 11.70 22.37
CA GLN A 125 9.31 10.58 21.45
C GLN A 125 9.67 10.84 19.97
N ALA A 126 10.06 12.07 19.58
CA ALA A 126 10.41 12.38 18.19
C ALA A 126 11.74 11.72 17.74
N ALA A 127 12.69 11.52 18.65
CA ALA A 127 13.95 10.81 18.36
C ALA A 127 13.74 9.29 18.19
N ASP A 128 12.81 8.71 18.95
CA ASP A 128 12.40 7.30 18.85
C ASP A 128 11.67 6.99 17.54
N GLY A 129 10.99 7.97 16.94
CA GLY A 129 10.28 7.81 15.66
C GLY A 129 11.21 7.50 14.49
N ALA A 130 12.38 8.15 14.42
CA ALA A 130 13.37 7.90 13.38
C ALA A 130 13.98 6.50 13.54
N ASP A 131 14.33 6.12 14.76
CA ASP A 131 14.95 4.82 15.06
C ASP A 131 13.97 3.67 14.82
N ASN A 132 12.69 3.84 15.16
CA ASN A 132 11.62 2.90 14.84
C ASN A 132 11.41 2.76 13.32
N LYS A 133 11.47 3.86 12.57
CA LYS A 133 11.37 3.85 11.09
C LYS A 133 12.53 3.11 10.45
N TRP A 134 13.76 3.31 10.92
CA TRP A 134 14.94 2.56 10.46
C TRP A 134 14.87 1.08 10.83
N ARG A 135 14.34 0.74 12.00
CA ARG A 135 14.13 -0.64 12.43
C ARG A 135 13.07 -1.34 11.57
N GLN A 136 11.97 -0.66 11.26
CA GLN A 136 10.96 -1.14 10.33
C GLN A 136 11.51 -1.30 8.91
N LEU A 137 12.29 -0.34 8.41
CA LEU A 137 12.94 -0.43 7.11
C LEU A 137 13.84 -1.67 7.02
N ARG A 138 14.69 -1.90 8.04
CA ARG A 138 15.56 -3.08 8.13
C ARG A 138 14.75 -4.39 8.15
N ALA A 139 13.64 -4.43 8.88
CA ALA A 139 12.77 -5.60 8.93
C ALA A 139 12.11 -5.91 7.58
N HIS A 140 11.62 -4.89 6.86
CA HIS A 140 11.03 -5.07 5.53
C HIS A 140 12.08 -5.50 4.50
N PHE A 141 13.27 -4.88 4.51
CA PHE A 141 14.38 -5.31 3.65
C PHE A 141 14.81 -6.76 3.95
N ALA A 142 14.95 -7.12 5.23
CA ALA A 142 15.29 -8.48 5.62
C ALA A 142 14.23 -9.49 5.14
N LEU A 143 12.94 -9.17 5.29
CA LEU A 143 11.85 -10.03 4.83
C LEU A 143 11.87 -10.21 3.30
N VAL A 144 12.08 -9.13 2.54
CA VAL A 144 12.19 -9.22 1.06
C VAL A 144 13.41 -10.04 0.64
N ILE A 145 14.56 -9.85 1.29
CA ILE A 145 15.77 -10.64 1.02
C ILE A 145 15.51 -12.13 1.30
N MET A 146 14.88 -12.46 2.43
CA MET A 146 14.51 -13.84 2.77
C MET A 146 13.53 -14.45 1.77
N MET A 147 12.57 -13.67 1.27
CA MET A 147 11.64 -14.12 0.23
C MET A 147 12.36 -14.39 -1.10
N ILE A 148 13.25 -13.49 -1.53
CA ILE A 148 14.05 -13.68 -2.75
C ILE A 148 14.96 -14.90 -2.61
N ALA A 149 15.62 -15.06 -1.47
CA ALA A 149 16.48 -16.20 -1.19
C ALA A 149 15.69 -17.51 -1.19
N GLY A 150 14.55 -17.56 -0.50
CA GLY A 150 13.65 -18.73 -0.49
C GLY A 150 13.15 -19.09 -1.88
N GLN A 151 12.83 -18.08 -2.71
CA GLN A 151 12.40 -18.29 -4.08
C GLN A 151 13.53 -18.81 -4.98
N ALA A 152 14.74 -18.26 -4.86
CA ALA A 152 15.91 -18.74 -5.57
C ALA A 152 16.26 -20.19 -5.19
N ILE A 153 16.19 -20.53 -3.90
CA ILE A 153 16.42 -21.90 -3.39
C ILE A 153 15.36 -22.84 -3.95
N LEU A 154 14.07 -22.50 -3.86
CA LEU A 154 12.99 -23.33 -4.35
C LEU A 154 13.12 -23.61 -5.85
N HIS A 155 13.25 -22.57 -6.67
CA HIS A 155 13.39 -22.72 -8.12
C HIS A 155 14.71 -23.41 -8.51
N GLY A 156 15.80 -23.18 -7.77
CA GLY A 156 17.06 -23.89 -7.94
C GLY A 156 16.93 -25.38 -7.66
N CYS A 157 16.36 -25.76 -6.52
CA CYS A 157 16.12 -27.16 -6.14
C CYS A 157 15.22 -27.89 -7.14
N MET A 158 14.15 -27.24 -7.63
CA MET A 158 13.27 -27.81 -8.65
C MET A 158 14.00 -28.03 -9.98
N THR A 159 14.79 -27.06 -10.42
CA THR A 159 15.58 -27.16 -11.65
C THR A 159 16.61 -28.29 -11.56
N VAL A 160 17.32 -28.40 -10.44
CA VAL A 160 18.29 -29.48 -10.19
C VAL A 160 17.60 -30.85 -10.15
N GLY A 161 16.43 -30.96 -9.50
CA GLY A 161 15.67 -32.20 -9.44
C GLY A 161 15.22 -32.68 -10.83
N ILE A 162 14.77 -31.75 -11.68
CA ILE A 162 14.39 -32.03 -13.07
C ILE A 162 15.61 -32.47 -13.90
N LEU A 163 16.73 -31.74 -13.79
CA LEU A 163 17.98 -32.09 -14.48
C LEU A 163 18.50 -33.47 -14.05
N TRP A 164 18.42 -33.79 -12.77
CA TRP A 164 18.82 -35.09 -12.22
C TRP A 164 17.98 -36.23 -12.79
N LYS A 165 16.66 -36.04 -12.87
CA LYS A 165 15.75 -37.06 -13.41
C LYS A 165 15.91 -37.25 -14.91
N CYS A 166 16.06 -36.16 -15.67
CA CYS A 166 16.32 -36.21 -17.11
C CYS A 166 17.68 -36.82 -17.45
N ARG A 167 18.66 -36.75 -16.54
CA ARG A 167 19.92 -37.48 -16.68
C ARG A 167 19.74 -39.00 -16.55
N GLN A 168 18.73 -39.46 -15.80
CA GLN A 168 18.48 -40.88 -15.54
C GLN A 168 17.53 -41.52 -16.57
N ASP A 169 16.66 -40.74 -17.20
CA ASP A 169 15.70 -41.22 -18.18
C ASP A 169 16.07 -40.78 -19.62
N PRO A 170 16.48 -41.70 -20.51
CA PRO A 170 16.84 -41.38 -21.90
C PRO A 170 15.66 -40.89 -22.75
N ALA A 171 14.42 -41.03 -22.28
CA ALA A 171 13.24 -40.48 -22.94
C ALA A 171 12.96 -39.01 -22.59
N CYS A 172 13.71 -38.40 -21.66
CA CYS A 172 13.50 -36.98 -21.33
C CYS A 172 13.91 -36.08 -22.50
N ALA A 173 12.93 -35.38 -23.07
CA ALA A 173 13.13 -34.44 -24.16
C ALA A 173 13.96 -33.22 -23.70
N LEU A 174 15.11 -32.99 -24.35
CA LEU A 174 16.01 -31.86 -24.09
C LEU A 174 15.29 -30.48 -24.21
N GLU A 175 14.26 -30.43 -25.05
CA GLU A 175 13.39 -29.26 -25.23
C GLU A 175 12.61 -28.91 -23.95
N TRP A 176 12.17 -29.92 -23.20
CA TRP A 176 11.42 -29.72 -21.95
C TRP A 176 12.30 -29.14 -20.84
N VAL A 177 13.53 -29.64 -20.71
CA VAL A 177 14.52 -29.12 -19.76
C VAL A 177 14.80 -27.63 -20.01
N SER A 178 14.92 -27.26 -21.29
CA SER A 178 15.18 -25.87 -21.70
C SER A 178 14.00 -24.96 -21.36
N LEU A 179 12.76 -25.40 -21.62
CA LEU A 179 11.55 -24.67 -21.25
C LEU A 179 11.41 -24.47 -19.74
N VAL A 180 11.70 -25.51 -18.95
CA VAL A 180 11.69 -25.45 -17.49
C VAL A 180 12.71 -24.41 -16.99
N ILE A 181 13.96 -24.46 -17.45
CA ILE A 181 15.01 -23.53 -17.01
C ILE A 181 14.63 -22.09 -17.36
N VAL A 182 14.20 -21.84 -18.60
CA VAL A 182 13.78 -20.51 -19.04
C VAL A 182 12.58 -20.02 -18.22
N GLY A 183 11.60 -20.90 -17.96
CA GLY A 183 10.45 -20.59 -17.13
C GLY A 183 10.78 -20.21 -15.70
N HIS A 184 11.70 -20.93 -15.07
CA HIS A 184 12.16 -20.63 -13.72
C HIS A 184 12.90 -19.29 -13.66
N VAL A 185 13.74 -18.99 -14.66
CA VAL A 185 14.44 -17.70 -14.77
C VAL A 185 13.47 -16.55 -14.96
N LEU A 186 12.48 -16.70 -15.86
CA LEU A 186 11.45 -15.69 -16.10
C LEU A 186 10.57 -15.46 -14.86
N ALA A 187 10.16 -16.54 -14.19
CA ALA A 187 9.38 -16.45 -12.95
C ALA A 187 10.17 -15.74 -11.84
N LEU A 188 11.44 -16.11 -11.63
CA LEU A 188 12.31 -15.46 -10.66
C LEU A 188 12.46 -13.96 -10.97
N GLY A 189 12.82 -13.61 -12.22
CA GLY A 189 12.98 -12.22 -12.65
C GLY A 189 11.71 -11.39 -12.50
N TYR A 190 10.56 -11.93 -12.89
CA TYR A 190 9.28 -11.25 -12.73
C TYR A 190 8.95 -11.02 -11.25
N THR A 191 9.14 -12.03 -10.40
CA THR A 191 8.80 -11.93 -8.97
C THR A 191 9.74 -10.96 -8.24
N THR A 192 11.04 -11.00 -8.54
CA THR A 192 12.02 -10.01 -8.04
C THR A 192 11.64 -8.60 -8.47
N SER A 193 11.29 -8.38 -9.76
CA SER A 193 10.86 -7.06 -10.25
C SER A 193 9.61 -6.52 -9.54
N ARG A 194 8.73 -7.41 -9.09
CA ARG A 194 7.50 -7.06 -8.35
C ARG A 194 7.81 -6.71 -6.91
N LEU A 195 8.69 -7.46 -6.24
CA LEU A 195 9.14 -7.15 -4.88
C LEU A 195 9.87 -5.80 -4.81
N VAL A 196 10.72 -5.50 -5.79
CA VAL A 196 11.40 -4.20 -5.90
C VAL A 196 10.38 -3.06 -6.09
N ARG A 197 9.38 -3.26 -6.96
CA ARG A 197 8.29 -2.28 -7.13
C ARG A 197 7.48 -2.09 -5.84
N ALA A 198 7.17 -3.16 -5.12
CA ALA A 198 6.46 -3.08 -3.85
C ALA A 198 7.26 -2.30 -2.79
N LEU A 199 8.57 -2.53 -2.67
CA LEU A 199 9.44 -1.73 -1.82
C LEU A 199 9.43 -0.26 -2.23
N ARG A 200 9.65 0.02 -3.52
CA ARG A 200 9.59 1.39 -4.04
C ARG A 200 8.26 2.03 -3.67
N ASP A 201 7.14 1.41 -4.01
CA ASP A 201 5.81 1.99 -3.82
C ASP A 201 5.50 2.18 -2.31
N THR A 202 5.93 1.26 -1.44
CA THR A 202 5.77 1.40 0.01
C THR A 202 6.51 2.61 0.57
N TYR A 203 7.72 2.92 0.06
CA TYR A 203 8.55 4.00 0.59
C TYR A 203 8.50 5.31 -0.20
N THR A 204 7.96 5.30 -1.43
CA THR A 204 7.81 6.51 -2.27
C THR A 204 6.36 6.89 -2.53
N ALA A 205 5.41 5.95 -2.55
CA ALA A 205 4.02 6.24 -2.88
C ALA A 205 3.12 6.45 -1.64
N HIS A 206 3.48 5.88 -0.47
CA HIS A 206 2.72 6.07 0.78
C HIS A 206 3.17 7.27 1.62
N PHE A 207 4.06 8.14 1.11
CA PHE A 207 4.47 9.32 1.88
C PHE A 207 3.26 10.22 2.18
N ILE A 208 2.33 10.37 1.24
CA ILE A 208 1.10 11.15 1.42
C ILE A 208 0.23 10.50 2.50
N ASP A 209 -0.09 9.21 2.34
CA ASP A 209 -0.96 8.50 3.28
C ASP A 209 -0.38 8.50 4.71
N THR A 210 0.90 8.19 4.85
CA THR A 210 1.59 8.24 6.17
C THR A 210 1.61 9.65 6.75
N THR A 211 1.85 10.68 5.94
CA THR A 211 1.80 12.07 6.42
C THR A 211 0.39 12.49 6.82
N ILE A 212 -0.66 12.00 6.15
CA ILE A 212 -2.06 12.21 6.56
C ILE A 212 -2.33 11.51 7.90
N GLU A 213 -1.91 10.26 8.05
CA GLU A 213 -2.08 9.48 9.29
C GLU A 213 -1.39 10.15 10.49
N ASP A 214 -0.17 10.66 10.29
CA ASP A 214 0.59 11.37 11.31
C ASP A 214 0.15 12.83 11.51
N ALA A 215 -0.88 13.29 10.80
CA ALA A 215 -1.32 14.68 10.78
C ALA A 215 -0.17 15.68 10.48
N GLY A 216 0.79 15.28 9.64
CA GLY A 216 1.87 16.12 9.18
C GLY A 216 1.44 17.08 8.06
N ILE A 217 2.16 18.17 7.85
CA ILE A 217 1.89 19.11 6.75
C ILE A 217 2.62 18.61 5.48
N ILE A 218 1.86 18.34 4.41
CA ILE A 218 2.38 17.81 3.14
C ILE A 218 2.89 18.93 2.25
N TYR A 219 2.02 19.92 2.04
CA TYR A 219 2.28 21.14 1.27
C TYR A 219 2.19 22.30 2.24
N ASN A 220 3.30 22.99 2.49
CA ASN A 220 3.33 24.17 3.36
C ASN A 220 3.13 25.48 2.57
N ILE A 221 3.37 25.45 1.26
CA ILE A 221 3.18 26.54 0.30
C ILE A 221 2.52 26.01 -0.97
N SER A 222 1.70 26.83 -1.62
CA SER A 222 1.25 26.60 -3.00
C SER A 222 2.40 26.88 -3.96
N TRP A 223 2.46 26.14 -5.07
CA TRP A 223 3.50 26.28 -6.10
C TRP A 223 3.06 27.20 -7.24
N GLU A 224 1.76 27.40 -7.37
CA GLU A 224 1.10 28.19 -8.40
C GLU A 224 1.30 29.70 -8.15
N ASP A 225 1.35 30.49 -9.23
CA ASP A 225 1.31 31.95 -9.12
C ASP A 225 -0.13 32.40 -8.86
N PRO A 226 -0.45 32.91 -7.65
CA PRO A 226 -1.81 33.33 -7.32
C PRO A 226 -2.34 34.47 -8.21
N ALA A 227 -1.46 35.35 -8.71
CA ALA A 227 -1.90 36.47 -9.55
C ALA A 227 -2.46 35.99 -10.89
N ILE A 228 -1.78 35.03 -11.51
CA ILE A 228 -2.22 34.40 -12.76
C ILE A 228 -3.50 33.60 -12.52
N GLU A 229 -3.55 32.84 -11.42
CA GLU A 229 -4.70 32.01 -11.09
C GLU A 229 -5.98 32.83 -10.88
N ARG A 230 -5.92 33.90 -10.07
CA ARG A 230 -7.07 34.81 -9.87
C ARG A 230 -7.57 35.43 -11.17
N GLN A 231 -6.64 35.86 -12.05
CA GLN A 231 -7.01 36.45 -13.33
C GLN A 231 -7.69 35.42 -14.24
N ALA A 232 -7.19 34.19 -14.27
CA ALA A 232 -7.75 33.11 -15.07
C ALA A 232 -9.13 32.67 -14.56
N LEU A 233 -9.32 32.61 -13.24
CA LEU A 233 -10.57 32.21 -12.60
C LEU A 233 -11.65 33.31 -12.67
N GLY A 234 -11.25 34.59 -12.77
CA GLY A 234 -12.21 35.70 -12.88
C GLY A 234 -13.09 35.89 -11.64
N ILE A 235 -12.51 35.66 -10.45
CA ILE A 235 -13.25 35.63 -9.17
C ILE A 235 -13.93 36.98 -8.88
N GLY A 236 -15.24 36.93 -8.64
CA GLY A 236 -16.09 38.06 -8.24
C GLY A 236 -16.91 37.80 -6.97
N GLU A 237 -17.64 38.82 -6.53
CA GLU A 237 -18.34 38.84 -5.24
C GLU A 237 -19.52 37.85 -5.14
N ASP A 238 -20.08 37.41 -6.27
CA ASP A 238 -21.19 36.44 -6.30
C ASP A 238 -20.73 34.97 -6.29
N ASP A 239 -19.42 34.73 -6.43
CA ASP A 239 -18.88 33.39 -6.65
C ASP A 239 -18.79 32.55 -5.38
N VAL A 240 -19.05 31.25 -5.54
CA VAL A 240 -18.85 30.23 -4.51
C VAL A 240 -17.74 29.29 -4.98
N ILE A 241 -16.61 29.33 -4.28
CA ILE A 241 -15.39 28.61 -4.67
C ILE A 241 -15.25 27.34 -3.83
N LEU A 242 -15.05 26.19 -4.48
CA LEU A 242 -14.61 24.96 -3.83
C LEU A 242 -13.13 24.76 -4.15
N THR A 243 -12.28 24.68 -3.12
CA THR A 243 -10.84 24.47 -3.30
C THR A 243 -10.30 23.45 -2.32
N ILE A 244 -9.25 22.75 -2.74
CA ILE A 244 -8.41 22.00 -1.81
C ILE A 244 -7.66 23.03 -0.94
N SER A 245 -7.57 22.79 0.37
CA SER A 245 -7.01 23.76 1.32
C SER A 245 -5.56 24.09 0.98
N SER A 246 -4.71 23.08 0.74
CA SER A 246 -3.29 23.25 0.37
C SER A 246 -2.55 24.20 1.33
N ALA A 247 -2.60 23.91 2.63
CA ALA A 247 -2.12 24.80 3.72
C ALA A 247 -2.78 26.19 3.78
N GLY A 248 -3.84 26.42 3.02
CA GLY A 248 -4.65 27.64 3.04
C GLY A 248 -4.15 28.79 2.17
N CYS A 249 -3.04 28.65 1.44
CA CYS A 249 -2.47 29.77 0.70
C CYS A 249 -3.42 30.30 -0.40
N ASN A 250 -3.98 29.42 -1.23
CA ASN A 250 -4.94 29.80 -2.27
C ASN A 250 -6.23 30.37 -1.66
N VAL A 251 -6.69 29.81 -0.54
CA VAL A 251 -7.88 30.32 0.16
C VAL A 251 -7.68 31.78 0.58
N LEU A 252 -6.55 32.10 1.21
CA LEU A 252 -6.23 33.48 1.60
C LEU A 252 -6.10 34.41 0.40
N ASP A 253 -5.56 33.89 -0.69
CA ASP A 253 -5.37 34.65 -1.92
C ASP A 253 -6.70 35.00 -2.61
N TYR A 254 -7.62 34.05 -2.70
CA TYR A 254 -8.95 34.26 -3.26
C TYR A 254 -9.80 35.21 -2.41
N LEU A 255 -9.58 35.24 -1.09
CA LEU A 255 -10.27 36.19 -0.20
C LEU A 255 -9.99 37.66 -0.57
N CYS A 256 -8.88 37.96 -1.25
CA CYS A 256 -8.60 39.33 -1.72
C CYS A 256 -9.62 39.84 -2.75
N ASN A 257 -10.37 38.95 -3.42
CA ASN A 257 -11.44 39.32 -4.37
C ASN A 257 -12.84 39.35 -3.74
N SER A 258 -12.95 39.12 -2.42
CA SER A 258 -14.22 39.13 -1.69
C SER A 258 -15.33 38.23 -2.28
N PRO A 259 -15.04 36.96 -2.64
CA PRO A 259 -16.07 36.05 -3.14
C PRO A 259 -17.15 35.80 -2.09
N LYS A 260 -18.36 35.43 -2.53
CA LYS A 260 -19.50 35.14 -1.66
C LYS A 260 -19.19 34.08 -0.62
N CYS A 261 -18.47 33.03 -1.03
CA CYS A 261 -18.13 31.92 -0.14
C CYS A 261 -16.94 31.13 -0.69
N ILE A 262 -16.06 30.67 0.19
CA ILE A 262 -15.02 29.69 -0.12
C ILE A 262 -15.22 28.47 0.77
N VAL A 263 -15.37 27.30 0.16
CA VAL A 263 -15.38 26.01 0.82
C VAL A 263 -14.02 25.36 0.62
N ALA A 264 -13.20 25.35 1.67
CA ALA A 264 -11.91 24.67 1.67
C ALA A 264 -12.08 23.23 2.19
N CYS A 265 -11.61 22.25 1.44
CA CYS A 265 -11.59 20.85 1.85
C CYS A 265 -10.19 20.26 1.79
N ASP A 266 -9.89 19.30 2.65
CA ASP A 266 -8.63 18.57 2.59
C ASP A 266 -8.83 17.17 3.17
N LEU A 267 -8.08 16.19 2.65
CA LEU A 267 -8.04 14.85 3.25
C LEU A 267 -7.24 14.85 4.55
N ASN A 268 -6.30 15.79 4.69
CA ASN A 268 -5.48 15.96 5.88
C ASN A 268 -6.05 17.05 6.78
N VAL A 269 -6.56 16.65 7.95
CA VAL A 269 -7.11 17.59 8.94
C VAL A 269 -6.06 18.61 9.40
N ALA A 270 -4.77 18.26 9.40
CA ALA A 270 -3.70 19.19 9.76
C ALA A 270 -3.60 20.38 8.81
N GLN A 271 -3.87 20.17 7.51
CA GLN A 271 -3.90 21.25 6.52
C GLN A 271 -5.05 22.23 6.74
N LEU A 272 -6.20 21.72 7.21
CA LEU A 272 -7.33 22.55 7.61
C LEU A 272 -7.06 23.30 8.92
N ALA A 273 -6.41 22.65 9.89
CA ALA A 273 -5.99 23.30 11.13
C ALA A 273 -4.97 24.42 10.89
N LEU A 274 -4.06 24.23 9.93
CA LEU A 274 -3.11 25.25 9.50
C LEU A 274 -3.81 26.46 8.84
N LEU A 275 -4.81 26.21 7.99
CA LEU A 275 -5.65 27.27 7.44
C LEU A 275 -6.38 28.05 8.55
N ASP A 276 -7.01 27.35 9.51
CA ASP A 276 -7.68 27.99 10.65
C ASP A 276 -6.71 28.85 11.46
N LEU A 277 -5.46 28.40 11.63
CA LEU A 277 -4.40 29.15 12.31
C LEU A 277 -3.99 30.42 11.55
N LYS A 278 -3.86 30.35 10.22
CA LYS A 278 -3.58 31.53 9.39
C LYS A 278 -4.73 32.54 9.44
N LEU A 279 -5.98 32.08 9.37
CA LEU A 279 -7.16 32.94 9.49
C LEU A 279 -7.24 33.61 10.88
N ALA A 280 -6.97 32.86 11.96
CA ALA A 280 -6.91 33.42 13.32
C ALA A 280 -5.79 34.46 13.45
N SER A 281 -4.64 34.20 12.82
CA SER A 281 -3.52 35.14 12.79
C SER A 281 -3.89 36.44 12.08
N LEU A 282 -4.59 36.39 10.95
CA LEU A 282 -5.07 37.60 10.24
C LEU A 282 -6.06 38.43 11.07
N GLN A 283 -6.84 37.79 11.95
CA GLN A 283 -7.83 38.50 12.78
C GLN A 283 -7.22 39.19 14.01
N VAL A 284 -6.08 38.69 14.52
CA VAL A 284 -5.58 39.09 15.85
C VAL A 284 -4.17 39.68 15.81
N LEU A 285 -3.30 39.22 14.91
CA LEU A 285 -1.92 39.69 14.86
C LEU A 285 -1.82 40.98 14.02
N PRO A 286 -0.99 41.94 14.45
CA PRO A 286 -0.62 43.04 13.57
C PRO A 286 0.17 42.50 12.37
N TYR A 287 0.11 43.22 11.24
CA TYR A 287 0.77 42.81 9.99
C TYR A 287 2.25 42.44 10.18
N SER A 288 3.00 43.20 10.98
CA SER A 288 4.42 42.91 11.24
C SER A 288 4.64 41.54 11.88
N SER A 289 3.81 41.16 12.85
CA SER A 289 3.89 39.86 13.51
C SER A 289 3.39 38.73 12.60
N PHE A 290 2.33 38.99 11.84
CA PHE A 290 1.85 38.04 10.82
C PHE A 290 2.96 37.74 9.79
N PHE A 291 3.61 38.78 9.28
CA PHE A 291 4.69 38.67 8.31
C PHE A 291 5.91 37.95 8.91
N ALA A 292 6.30 38.29 10.13
CA ALA A 292 7.39 37.61 10.82
C ALA A 292 7.11 36.11 11.00
N LEU A 293 5.90 35.74 11.43
CA LEU A 293 5.52 34.36 11.62
C LEU A 293 5.51 33.56 10.29
N TRP A 294 4.83 34.08 9.26
CA TRP A 294 4.57 33.30 8.05
C TRP A 294 5.60 33.48 6.93
N ALA A 295 6.13 34.69 6.75
CA ALA A 295 7.10 34.99 5.68
C ALA A 295 8.54 34.81 6.16
N GLN A 296 8.85 35.16 7.42
CA GLN A 296 10.19 35.02 7.99
C GLN A 296 10.37 33.75 8.81
N SER A 297 9.29 32.97 9.01
CA SER A 297 9.31 31.74 9.81
C SER A 297 9.77 31.95 11.26
N ASP A 298 9.47 33.11 11.86
CA ASP A 298 9.79 33.40 13.25
C ASP A 298 8.83 32.67 14.20
N VAL A 299 9.24 31.49 14.64
CA VAL A 299 8.49 30.62 15.56
C VAL A 299 8.25 31.30 16.92
N LYS A 300 9.11 32.25 17.33
CA LYS A 300 8.92 32.94 18.60
C LYS A 300 7.61 33.73 18.62
N VAL A 301 7.20 34.28 17.48
CA VAL A 301 5.91 34.96 17.34
C VAL A 301 4.75 33.99 17.57
N PHE A 302 4.86 32.74 17.10
CA PHE A 302 3.85 31.72 17.38
C PHE A 302 3.80 31.41 18.87
N ASP A 303 4.93 31.10 19.50
CA ASP A 303 4.98 30.70 20.90
C ASP A 303 4.43 31.80 21.84
N ASP A 304 4.80 33.05 21.60
CA ASP A 304 4.37 34.20 22.41
C ASP A 304 2.86 34.47 22.30
N ASN A 305 2.23 34.13 21.16
CA ASN A 305 0.85 34.52 20.86
C ASN A 305 -0.13 33.33 20.80
N TYR A 306 0.35 32.09 20.74
CA TYR A 306 -0.51 30.95 20.49
C TYR A 306 -1.57 30.78 21.58
N SER A 307 -1.14 30.62 22.83
CA SER A 307 -2.06 30.33 23.95
C SER A 307 -2.99 31.49 24.28
N SER A 308 -2.47 32.72 24.22
CA SER A 308 -3.16 33.94 24.65
C SER A 308 -4.10 34.51 23.59
N ALA A 309 -3.70 34.48 22.32
CA ALA A 309 -4.34 35.24 21.25
C ALA A 309 -4.90 34.35 20.12
N LEU A 310 -4.15 33.34 19.67
CA LEU A 310 -4.54 32.51 18.53
C LEU A 310 -5.50 31.38 18.92
N ARG A 311 -5.17 30.61 19.96
CA ARG A 311 -5.91 29.43 20.42
C ARG A 311 -7.40 29.69 20.70
N PRO A 312 -7.81 30.84 21.28
CA PRO A 312 -9.22 31.17 21.49
C PRO A 312 -10.02 31.42 20.20
N LYS A 313 -9.35 31.74 19.09
CA LYS A 313 -9.99 31.96 17.78
C LYS A 313 -10.07 30.71 16.91
N LEU A 314 -9.31 29.68 17.25
CA LEU A 314 -9.34 28.41 16.52
C LEU A 314 -10.66 27.70 16.74
N ARG A 315 -11.16 27.05 15.69
CA ARG A 315 -12.35 26.20 15.78
C ARG A 315 -12.09 25.05 16.76
N GLU A 316 -13.14 24.63 17.46
CA GLU A 316 -13.05 23.41 18.25
C GLU A 316 -12.77 22.23 17.32
N ALA A 317 -11.94 21.30 17.79
CA ALA A 317 -11.69 20.06 17.08
C ALA A 317 -13.03 19.35 16.90
N ARG A 318 -13.46 19.18 15.64
CA ARG A 318 -14.65 18.37 15.37
C ARG A 318 -14.36 16.96 15.87
N SER A 319 -15.14 16.49 16.84
CA SER A 319 -15.14 15.08 17.21
C SER A 319 -15.65 14.30 16.00
N SER A 320 -14.73 13.63 15.30
CA SER A 320 -15.05 12.64 14.26
C SER A 320 -15.66 11.39 14.89
#